data_AF-A1ZGE0-F1
#
_entry.id   AF-A1ZGE0-F1
#
_cell.length_a   1.000
_cell.length_b   1.000
_cell.length_c   1.000
_cell.angle_alpha   90.00
_cell.angle_beta   90.00
_cell.angle_gamma   90.00
#
_symmetry.space_group_name_H-M   'P 1'
#
loop_
_entity.id
_entity.type
_entity.pdbx_description
1 polymer ?
#
loop_
_entity_poly.entity_id
_entity_poly.type
_entity_poly.pdbx_seq_one_letter_code
_entity_poly.pdbx_strand_id
1 'polypeptide(L)'
;MITRWTPNTLHLTIDQYKQEVMAFRQAFVDHHPFAGSLLLAQDFYFVIDPATQQWVVQQFTGYMPPKSAVVVAAEFVSQLSIEQTAQDLEAAVKYFASQSEAKDWLLGKAKKVS
;
A
#
# COMPACT_ATOMS: atom_id res chain seq x y z
N MET A 1 0.39 -8.41 -7.41
CA MET A 1 1.35 -8.65 -6.31
C MET A 1 0.66 -8.49 -4.96
N ILE A 2 1.06 -9.23 -3.92
CA ILE A 2 0.53 -9.09 -2.55
C ILE A 2 1.70 -8.77 -1.61
N THR A 3 1.56 -7.72 -0.81
CA THR A 3 2.55 -7.27 0.19
C THR A 3 1.89 -7.13 1.55
N ARG A 4 2.61 -7.50 2.61
CA ARG A 4 2.11 -7.49 3.98
C ARG A 4 3.06 -6.73 4.89
N TRP A 5 2.55 -5.71 5.57
CA TRP A 5 3.22 -5.11 6.70
C TRP A 5 3.06 -5.99 7.94
N THR A 6 4.02 -5.91 8.85
CA THR A 6 4.04 -6.73 10.08
C THR A 6 4.03 -5.82 11.31
N PRO A 7 3.67 -6.36 12.50
CA PRO A 7 3.61 -5.58 13.73
C PRO A 7 4.92 -4.89 14.11
N ASN A 8 6.06 -5.38 13.60
CA ASN A 8 7.38 -4.79 13.83
C ASN A 8 7.51 -3.36 13.30
N THR A 9 6.57 -2.91 12.46
CA THR A 9 6.47 -1.52 11.98
C THR A 9 6.35 -0.51 13.12
N LEU A 10 5.83 -0.90 14.28
CA LEU A 10 5.76 -0.07 15.49
C LEU A 10 7.13 0.45 15.95
N HIS A 11 8.19 -0.31 15.68
CA HIS A 11 9.54 -0.04 16.18
C HIS A 11 10.47 0.51 15.10
N LEU A 12 9.97 0.78 13.90
CA LEU A 12 10.79 1.28 12.82
C LEU A 12 11.22 2.73 13.09
N THR A 13 12.49 3.00 12.77
CA THR A 13 12.93 4.37 12.50
C THR A 13 12.53 4.77 11.08
N ILE A 14 12.58 6.07 10.77
CA ILE A 14 12.36 6.57 9.41
C ILE A 14 13.33 5.92 8.42
N ASP A 15 14.61 5.76 8.78
CA ASP A 15 15.61 5.16 7.90
C ASP A 15 15.31 3.68 7.62
N GLN A 16 14.89 2.92 8.63
CA GLN A 16 14.47 1.54 8.45
C GLN A 16 13.22 1.45 7.58
N TYR A 17 12.22 2.32 7.80
CA TYR A 17 11.05 2.38 6.95
C TYR A 17 11.40 2.69 5.49
N LYS A 18 12.31 3.64 5.24
CA LYS A 18 12.80 3.94 3.89
C LYS A 18 13.51 2.75 3.25
N GLN A 19 14.29 1.98 4.01
CA GLN A 19 14.91 0.75 3.50
C GLN A 19 13.87 -0.29 3.08
N GLU A 20 12.83 -0.51 3.88
CA GLU A 20 11.71 -1.39 3.54
C GLU A 20 10.99 -0.91 2.26
N VAL A 21 10.77 0.40 2.14
CA VAL A 21 10.18 1.00 0.93
C VAL A 21 11.08 0.78 -0.29
N MET A 22 12.40 0.90 -0.17
CA MET A 22 13.31 0.65 -1.29
C MET A 22 13.32 -0.82 -1.71
N ALA A 23 13.31 -1.75 -0.76
CA ALA A 23 13.17 -3.18 -1.05
C ALA A 23 11.83 -3.47 -1.75
N PHE A 24 10.76 -2.83 -1.28
CA PHE A 24 9.44 -2.93 -1.87
C PHE A 24 9.38 -2.36 -3.29
N ARG A 25 10.00 -1.20 -3.51
CA ARG A 25 10.17 -0.59 -4.84
C ARG A 25 10.90 -1.54 -5.78
N GLN A 26 11.97 -2.20 -5.34
CA GLN A 26 12.71 -3.12 -6.18
C GLN A 26 11.82 -4.28 -6.66
N ALA A 27 11.00 -4.84 -5.78
CA ALA A 27 10.02 -5.86 -6.17
C ALA A 27 8.97 -5.33 -7.17
N PHE A 28 8.59 -4.06 -7.08
CA PHE A 28 7.76 -3.40 -8.10
C PHE A 28 8.50 -3.32 -9.45
N VAL A 29 9.76 -2.91 -9.47
CA VAL A 29 10.54 -2.77 -10.70
C VAL A 29 10.78 -4.13 -11.38
N ASP A 30 11.18 -5.16 -10.61
CA ASP A 30 11.61 -6.46 -11.15
C ASP A 30 10.47 -7.27 -11.79
N HIS A 31 9.22 -6.94 -11.45
CA HIS A 31 8.05 -7.70 -11.87
C HIS A 31 7.00 -6.84 -12.60
N HIS A 32 7.31 -5.58 -12.88
CA HIS A 32 6.48 -4.70 -13.70
C HIS A 32 6.43 -5.20 -15.17
N PRO A 33 5.29 -5.14 -15.87
CA PRO A 33 4.00 -4.61 -15.42
C PRO A 33 3.15 -5.62 -14.64
N PHE A 34 2.34 -5.11 -13.70
CA PHE A 34 1.37 -5.90 -12.95
C PHE A 34 -0.07 -5.49 -13.28
N ALA A 35 -0.98 -6.46 -13.31
CA ALA A 35 -2.41 -6.19 -13.41
C ALA A 35 -2.99 -5.48 -12.16
N GLY A 36 -2.33 -5.61 -11.00
CA GLY A 36 -2.75 -4.97 -9.76
C GLY A 36 -1.87 -5.31 -8.54
N SER A 37 -2.01 -4.52 -7.48
CA SER A 37 -1.34 -4.73 -6.19
C SER A 37 -2.34 -4.82 -5.02
N LEU A 38 -2.00 -5.62 -4.02
CA LEU A 38 -2.71 -5.76 -2.76
C LEU A 38 -1.76 -5.48 -1.61
N LEU A 39 -2.02 -4.43 -0.84
CA LEU A 39 -1.31 -4.10 0.39
C LEU A 39 -2.15 -4.54 1.60
N LEU A 40 -1.54 -5.30 2.50
CA LEU A 40 -2.13 -5.73 3.76
C LEU A 40 -1.51 -4.89 4.87
N ALA A 41 -2.22 -3.85 5.30
CA ALA A 41 -1.73 -2.87 6.25
C ALA A 41 -2.33 -3.04 7.66
N GLN A 42 -3.09 -4.10 7.92
CA GLN A 42 -3.78 -4.30 9.21
C GLN A 42 -2.83 -4.23 10.42
N ASP A 43 -1.60 -4.71 10.24
CA ASP A 43 -0.55 -4.72 11.24
C ASP A 43 0.48 -3.59 11.02
N PHE A 44 0.11 -2.49 10.37
CA PHE A 44 0.96 -1.33 10.14
C PHE A 44 0.76 -0.28 11.24
N TYR A 45 1.81 -0.03 12.01
CA TYR A 45 1.80 0.84 13.18
C TYR A 45 2.77 2.03 13.08
N PHE A 46 3.50 2.16 11.97
CA PHE A 46 4.40 3.29 11.74
C PHE A 46 3.61 4.52 11.28
N VAL A 47 3.92 5.69 11.85
CA VAL A 47 3.33 6.96 11.41
C VAL A 47 4.21 7.58 10.34
N ILE A 48 3.69 7.67 9.11
CA ILE A 48 4.43 8.25 7.98
C ILE A 48 4.26 9.78 8.05
N ASP A 49 5.34 10.49 8.39
CA ASP A 49 5.35 11.95 8.39
C ASP A 49 5.25 12.53 6.95
N PRO A 50 4.77 13.77 6.77
CA PRO A 50 4.55 14.34 5.43
C PRO A 50 5.76 14.35 4.50
N ALA A 51 6.97 14.59 5.01
CA ALA A 51 8.17 14.58 4.17
C ALA A 51 8.51 13.16 3.70
N THR A 52 8.30 12.18 4.58
CA THR A 52 8.42 10.77 4.23
C THR A 52 7.35 10.33 3.24
N GLN A 53 6.09 10.79 3.37
CA GLN A 53 5.01 10.51 2.41
C GLN A 53 5.40 10.96 0.98
N GLN A 54 5.86 12.22 0.85
CA GLN A 54 6.32 12.77 -0.43
C GLN A 54 7.48 11.96 -1.03
N TRP A 55 8.43 11.56 -0.18
CA TRP A 55 9.54 10.73 -0.61
C TRP A 55 9.09 9.35 -1.11
N VAL A 56 8.09 8.72 -0.47
CA VAL A 56 7.51 7.44 -0.91
C VAL A 56 6.88 7.58 -2.29
N VAL A 57 6.08 8.63 -2.52
CA VAL A 57 5.43 8.87 -3.81
C VAL A 57 6.44 8.90 -4.95
N GLN A 58 7.56 9.61 -4.76
CA GLN A 58 8.65 9.70 -5.74
C GLN A 58 9.30 8.34 -6.06
N GLN A 59 9.31 7.40 -5.11
CA GLN A 59 9.92 6.09 -5.33
C GLN A 59 9.13 5.22 -6.31
N PHE A 60 7.81 5.41 -6.36
CA PHE A 60 6.89 4.57 -7.14
C PHE A 60 6.35 5.22 -8.41
N THR A 61 6.64 6.50 -8.66
CA THR A 61 6.25 7.21 -9.90
C THR A 61 6.68 6.42 -11.14
N GLY A 62 5.72 6.12 -12.02
CA GLY A 62 5.96 5.36 -13.26
C GLY A 62 5.94 3.83 -13.15
N TYR A 63 5.79 3.27 -11.95
CA TYR A 63 5.76 1.81 -11.72
C TYR A 63 4.46 1.32 -11.09
N MET A 64 3.53 2.22 -10.78
CA MET A 64 2.27 1.89 -10.13
C MET A 64 1.33 1.13 -11.07
N PRO A 65 0.72 0.02 -10.62
CA PRO A 65 -0.27 -0.68 -11.41
C PRO A 65 -1.57 0.12 -11.50
N PRO A 66 -2.41 -0.15 -12.52
CA PRO A 66 -3.67 0.55 -12.71
C PRO A 66 -4.71 0.29 -11.61
N LYS A 67 -4.52 -0.76 -10.79
CA LYS A 67 -5.42 -1.10 -9.67
C LYS A 67 -4.62 -1.45 -8.43
N SER A 68 -4.91 -0.78 -7.33
CA SER A 68 -4.32 -1.05 -6.03
C SER A 68 -5.41 -1.23 -4.98
N ALA A 69 -5.33 -2.31 -4.22
CA ALA A 69 -6.22 -2.56 -3.09
C ALA A 69 -5.41 -2.48 -1.80
N VAL A 70 -5.95 -1.81 -0.80
CA VAL A 70 -5.35 -1.70 0.53
C VAL A 70 -6.34 -2.28 1.53
N VAL A 71 -5.90 -3.26 2.33
CA VAL A 71 -6.64 -3.66 3.52
C VAL A 71 -6.20 -2.77 4.66
N VAL A 72 -7.15 -2.03 5.21
CA VAL A 72 -6.91 -0.89 6.10
C VAL A 72 -6.11 -1.26 7.34
N ALA A 73 -5.29 -0.33 7.82
CA ALA A 73 -4.64 -0.45 9.12
C ALA A 73 -5.66 -0.36 10.26
N ALA A 74 -5.37 -1.05 11.36
CA ALA A 74 -6.23 -1.00 12.55
C ALA A 74 -6.20 0.38 13.24
N GLU A 75 -5.03 1.03 13.25
CA GLU A 75 -4.82 2.31 13.91
C GLU A 75 -5.15 3.49 13.00
N PHE A 76 -5.94 4.44 13.52
CA PHE A 76 -6.45 5.58 12.75
C PHE A 76 -5.34 6.46 12.17
N VAL A 77 -4.32 6.81 12.96
CA VAL A 77 -3.24 7.70 12.52
C VAL A 77 -2.39 7.01 11.43
N SER A 78 -2.09 5.73 11.62
CA SER A 78 -1.38 4.92 10.63
C SER A 78 -2.18 4.82 9.33
N GLN A 79 -3.49 4.53 9.42
CA GLN A 79 -4.40 4.48 8.28
C GLN A 79 -4.46 5.82 7.53
N LEU A 80 -4.62 6.93 8.25
CA LEU A 80 -4.66 8.27 7.65
C LEU A 80 -3.36 8.59 6.89
N SER A 81 -2.21 8.23 7.46
CA SER A 81 -0.92 8.46 6.80
C SER A 81 -0.75 7.63 5.52
N ILE A 82 -1.30 6.40 5.48
CA ILE A 82 -1.34 5.57 4.27
C ILE A 82 -2.26 6.22 3.23
N GLU A 83 -3.45 6.68 3.64
CA GLU A 83 -4.41 7.32 2.75
C GLU A 83 -3.84 8.58 2.10
N GLN A 84 -3.18 9.44 2.89
CA GLN A 84 -2.52 10.65 2.39
C GLN A 84 -1.40 10.31 1.40
N THR A 85 -0.56 9.31 1.71
CA THR A 85 0.48 8.86 0.79
C THR A 85 -0.10 8.34 -0.53
N ALA A 86 -1.22 7.62 -0.46
CA ALA A 86 -1.85 7.00 -1.61
C ALA A 86 -2.62 7.97 -2.50
N GLN A 87 -3.11 9.10 -1.96
CA GLN A 87 -3.80 10.15 -2.74
C GLN A 87 -2.90 10.75 -3.82
N ASP A 88 -1.60 10.87 -3.54
CA ASP A 88 -0.62 11.44 -4.44
C ASP A 88 0.00 10.40 -5.40
N LEU A 89 -0.40 9.13 -5.29
CA LEU A 89 0.00 8.10 -6.25
C LEU A 89 -0.96 8.08 -7.45
N GLU A 90 -0.41 7.92 -8.65
CA GLU A 90 -1.17 7.80 -9.91
C GLU A 90 -1.87 6.43 -10.06
N ALA A 91 -2.51 5.92 -9.00
CA ALA A 91 -3.15 4.61 -8.98
C ALA A 91 -4.62 4.72 -8.54
N ALA A 92 -5.49 3.89 -9.14
CA ALA A 92 -6.82 3.69 -8.59
C ALA A 92 -6.72 2.84 -7.31
N VAL A 93 -6.64 3.52 -6.17
CA VAL A 93 -6.56 2.89 -4.85
C VAL A 93 -7.95 2.69 -4.26
N LYS A 94 -8.25 1.49 -3.76
CA LYS A 94 -9.46 1.21 -3.00
C LYS A 94 -9.15 0.53 -1.67
N TYR A 95 -9.86 0.94 -0.62
CA TYR A 95 -9.70 0.45 0.74
C TYR A 95 -10.74 -0.63 1.07
N PHE A 96 -10.33 -1.63 1.85
CA PHE A 96 -11.15 -2.79 2.21
C PHE A 96 -10.95 -3.16 3.68
N ALA A 97 -11.99 -3.75 4.29
CA ALA A 97 -11.91 -4.31 5.64
C ALA A 97 -11.26 -5.71 5.67
N SER A 98 -11.34 -6.46 4.56
CA SER A 98 -10.84 -7.83 4.50
C SER A 98 -9.98 -8.10 3.26
N GLN A 99 -9.00 -9.00 3.42
CA GLN A 99 -8.16 -9.49 2.33
C GLN A 99 -8.99 -10.20 1.25
N SER A 100 -10.09 -10.86 1.62
CA SER A 100 -10.93 -11.59 0.68
C SER A 100 -11.63 -10.63 -0.28
N GLU A 101 -12.29 -9.59 0.24
CA GLU A 101 -12.98 -8.58 -0.59
C GLU A 101 -12.00 -7.86 -1.52
N ALA A 102 -10.82 -7.50 -1.00
CA ALA A 102 -9.78 -6.84 -1.77
C ALA A 102 -9.32 -7.70 -2.95
N LYS A 103 -9.12 -9.01 -2.73
CA LYS A 103 -8.76 -9.97 -3.78
C LYS A 103 -9.87 -10.12 -4.82
N ASP A 104 -11.12 -10.27 -4.39
CA ASP A 104 -12.24 -10.43 -5.30
C ASP A 104 -12.41 -9.19 -6.19
N TRP A 105 -12.22 -7.99 -5.65
CA TRP A 105 -12.24 -6.77 -6.43
C TRP A 105 -11.08 -6.68 -7.44
N LEU A 106 -9.85 -7.00 -7.03
CA LEU A 106 -8.69 -7.02 -7.93
C LEU A 106 -8.88 -8.01 -9.08
N LEU A 107 -9.50 -9.17 -8.82
CA LEU A 107 -9.77 -10.21 -9.82
C LEU A 107 -11.06 -9.97 -10.63
N GLY A 108 -11.78 -8.87 -10.39
CA GLY A 108 -13.05 -8.59 -11.07
C GLY A 108 -14.20 -9.54 -10.69
N LYS A 109 -14.07 -10.24 -9.57
CA LYS A 109 -15.07 -11.17 -9.00
C LYS A 109 -16.02 -10.51 -8.00
N ALA A 110 -15.83 -9.21 -7.70
CA ALA A 110 -16.73 -8.49 -6.82
C ALA A 110 -18.16 -8.61 -7.35
N LYS A 111 -19.07 -9.12 -6.52
CA LYS A 111 -20.48 -9.26 -6.89
C LYS A 111 -20.98 -7.89 -7.35
N LYS A 112 -21.43 -7.80 -8.60
CA LYS A 112 -22.25 -6.66 -9.03
C LYS A 112 -23.47 -6.67 -8.13
N VAL A 113 -23.60 -5.68 -7.26
CA VAL A 113 -24.86 -5.40 -6.60
C VAL A 113 -25.77 -4.89 -7.72
N SER A 114 -26.69 -5.76 -8.14
CA SER A 114 -27.82 -5.44 -9.03
C SER A 114 -28.79 -4.51 -8.33
#